data_AF-A0A933ZJE1-F1
#
_entry.id   AF-A0A933ZJE1-F1
#
_cell.length_a   1.000
_cell.length_b   1.000
_cell.length_c   1.000
_cell.angle_alpha   90.00
_cell.angle_beta   90.00
_cell.angle_gamma   90.00
#
_symmetry.space_group_name_H-M   'P 1'
#
loop_
_entity.id
_entity.type
_entity.pdbx_description
1 polymer ?
#
loop_
_entity_poly.entity_id
_entity_poly.type
_entity_poly.pdbx_seq_one_letter_code
_entity_poly.pdbx_strand_id
1 'polypeptide(L)'
;MGSGYRASFAIWMTAAIVAGANGLVACSLQTHGELAELPDASATPADGGKGGSGGVAGSGGSAGTAGSACGACVPGETHKQSCGNCASQERSCGTNCQWGPFGACTGGGLCAPGDTEQQACGNCGSQSRSCLAGCTWSTWSTCAGEGECKPNESATGLCGKCGTRPVLCDATCKFQPQGECTGEGACTPGETGTEPCGDCGGGARATTCSPSCQWEATGSCTGPGCGTEKGQQSCGDCGSQERSCDASCTWGPYGACGGEGCHPGNTKSETAGCASGSSKPQQCSASCAWQDLAPCCKFGGGDCSQNKDLDCCAPFKCCGTSKPNQCGIYTGEACQNHSDCCYNNCWGGKCCRPGGASCSSDCHECCSGGCYWSNYYQVYRCN
;
A
#
# COMPACT_ATOMS: atom_id res chain seq x y z
N MET A 1 9.30 1.38 62.80
CA MET A 1 8.19 0.82 62.01
C MET A 1 7.87 1.82 60.91
N GLY A 2 8.30 1.56 59.69
CA GLY A 2 8.15 2.47 58.55
C GLY A 2 8.58 1.73 57.30
N SER A 3 7.67 0.93 56.76
CA SER A 3 7.92 0.07 55.60
C SER A 3 7.99 0.93 54.33
N GLY A 4 9.18 1.01 53.74
CA GLY A 4 9.38 1.54 52.40
C GLY A 4 9.00 0.51 51.36
N TYR A 5 7.98 0.81 50.55
CA TYR A 5 7.66 0.03 49.35
C TYR A 5 8.59 0.48 48.21
N ARG A 6 9.40 -0.45 47.69
CA ARG A 6 10.08 -0.29 46.41
C ARG A 6 9.21 -0.91 45.32
N ALA A 7 8.74 -0.09 44.39
CA ALA A 7 8.07 -0.56 43.18
C ALA A 7 9.14 -0.94 42.14
N SER A 8 9.21 -2.21 41.78
CA SER A 8 10.00 -2.70 40.64
C SER A 8 9.15 -2.57 39.38
N PHE A 9 9.58 -1.73 38.43
CA PHE A 9 8.99 -1.69 37.09
C PHE A 9 9.69 -2.74 36.21
N ALA A 10 8.93 -3.72 35.73
CA ALA A 10 9.37 -4.64 34.70
C ALA A 10 9.03 -4.03 33.33
N ILE A 11 10.06 -3.73 32.53
CA ILE A 11 9.91 -3.28 31.15
C ILE A 11 9.68 -4.52 30.28
N TRP A 12 8.49 -4.67 29.72
CA TRP A 12 8.21 -5.63 28.67
C TRP A 12 8.48 -4.97 27.32
N MET A 13 9.56 -5.37 26.63
CA MET A 13 9.76 -5.03 25.23
C MET A 13 9.02 -6.04 24.35
N THR A 14 7.99 -5.59 23.65
CA THR A 14 7.35 -6.37 22.57
C THR A 14 7.99 -5.95 21.25
N ALA A 15 8.88 -6.78 20.71
CA ALA A 15 9.41 -6.58 19.36
C ALA A 15 8.42 -7.12 18.33
N ALA A 16 7.82 -6.25 17.53
CA ALA A 16 7.04 -6.63 16.36
C ALA A 16 7.96 -6.81 15.16
N ILE A 17 8.05 -8.02 14.62
CA ILE A 17 8.77 -8.33 13.39
C ILE A 17 7.79 -8.21 12.22
N VAL A 18 7.97 -7.20 11.38
CA VAL A 18 7.28 -7.09 10.09
C VAL A 18 8.16 -7.75 9.02
N ALA A 19 7.71 -8.88 8.49
CA ALA A 19 8.39 -9.56 7.39
C ALA A 19 7.99 -8.91 6.05
N GLY A 20 8.86 -8.04 5.52
CA GLY A 20 8.77 -7.54 4.15
C GLY A 20 9.56 -8.43 3.20
N ALA A 21 8.90 -8.96 2.18
CA ALA A 21 9.56 -9.63 1.07
C ALA A 21 10.23 -8.58 0.17
N ASN A 22 11.55 -8.69 -0.01
CA ASN A 22 12.44 -7.93 -0.88
C ASN A 22 13.07 -6.66 -0.27
N GLY A 23 14.39 -6.73 -0.06
CA GLY A 23 15.27 -5.56 0.10
C GLY A 23 16.00 -5.54 1.44
N LEU A 24 17.33 -5.72 1.39
CA LEU A 24 18.26 -5.54 2.51
C LEU A 24 18.05 -4.17 3.17
N VAL A 25 17.44 -4.15 4.35
CA VAL A 25 17.44 -2.99 5.25
C VAL A 25 18.60 -3.16 6.22
N ALA A 26 19.59 -2.27 6.11
CA ALA A 26 20.61 -2.12 7.13
C ALA A 26 19.97 -1.52 8.39
N CYS A 27 19.73 -2.35 9.41
CA CYS A 27 19.39 -1.86 10.75
C CYS A 27 20.63 -1.16 11.33
N SER A 28 20.65 0.17 11.32
CA SER A 28 21.57 0.91 12.17
C SER A 28 21.01 0.89 13.59
N LEU A 29 21.67 0.14 14.45
CA LEU A 29 21.34 0.00 15.87
C LEU A 29 21.75 1.30 16.58
N GLN A 30 20.81 2.22 16.78
CA GLN A 30 21.04 3.41 17.59
C GLN A 30 20.81 3.05 19.05
N THR A 31 21.89 2.68 19.73
CA THR A 31 21.94 2.54 21.19
C THR A 31 21.79 3.92 21.82
N HIS A 32 20.66 4.20 22.45
CA HIS A 32 20.58 5.25 23.47
C HIS A 32 21.36 4.76 24.70
N GLY A 33 22.61 5.20 24.80
CA GLY A 33 23.38 5.09 26.03
C GLY A 33 22.79 6.06 27.05
N GLU A 34 22.04 5.54 28.01
CA GLU A 34 21.74 6.21 29.26
C GLU A 34 23.06 6.38 30.02
N LEU A 35 23.66 7.58 29.91
CA LEU A 35 24.80 7.96 30.72
C LEU A 35 24.30 8.07 32.17
N ALA A 36 24.61 7.06 32.97
CA ALA A 36 24.51 7.14 34.41
C ALA A 36 25.23 8.40 34.90
N GLU A 37 24.48 9.27 35.58
CA GLU A 37 24.99 10.44 36.27
C GLU A 37 26.07 9.99 37.26
N LEU A 38 27.32 10.34 36.96
CA LEU A 38 28.41 10.32 37.92
C LEU A 38 28.12 11.42 38.95
N PRO A 39 28.23 11.15 40.26
CA PRO A 39 28.10 12.20 41.26
C PRO A 39 29.19 13.24 41.04
N ASP A 40 28.76 14.50 40.92
CA ASP A 40 29.60 15.69 40.91
C ASP A 40 30.62 15.60 42.04
N ALA A 41 31.86 15.30 41.69
CA ALA A 41 33.00 15.52 42.55
C ALA A 41 33.19 17.04 42.62
N SER A 42 32.55 17.65 43.61
CA SER A 42 32.86 19.00 44.08
C SER A 42 34.30 19.02 44.60
N ALA A 43 35.26 19.07 43.68
CA ALA A 43 36.63 19.45 43.95
C ALA A 43 36.63 20.96 44.16
N THR A 44 36.65 21.36 45.42
CA THR A 44 37.10 22.68 45.84
C THR A 44 38.45 22.97 45.17
N PRO A 45 38.63 24.11 44.48
CA PRO A 45 39.97 24.52 44.12
C PRO A 45 40.74 24.76 45.43
N ALA A 46 41.77 23.95 45.63
CA ALA A 46 42.77 24.19 46.65
C ALA A 46 43.28 25.63 46.50
N ASP A 47 43.18 26.40 47.59
CA ASP A 47 43.89 27.64 47.84
C ASP A 47 45.39 27.42 47.54
N GLY A 48 45.77 27.68 46.29
CA GLY A 48 47.14 27.67 45.84
C GLY A 48 47.78 29.02 46.09
N GLY A 49 48.66 29.09 47.09
CA GLY A 49 49.81 30.01 47.04
C GLY A 49 49.66 31.32 47.80
N LYS A 50 49.65 31.24 49.14
CA LYS A 50 50.35 32.23 49.95
C LYS A 50 51.72 31.67 50.33
N GLY A 51 52.79 32.33 49.89
CA GLY A 51 54.11 32.18 50.47
C GLY A 51 55.22 32.21 49.44
N GLY A 52 56.01 33.29 49.43
CA GLY A 52 57.30 33.29 48.73
C GLY A 52 57.67 34.62 48.11
N SER A 53 57.83 35.64 48.94
CA SER A 53 58.42 36.93 48.59
C SER A 53 59.81 36.74 47.98
N GLY A 54 59.94 36.95 46.67
CA GLY A 54 61.22 37.08 45.99
C GLY A 54 61.88 38.40 46.34
N GLY A 55 62.58 38.44 47.47
CA GLY A 55 63.48 39.53 47.82
C GLY A 55 64.69 39.53 46.89
N VAL A 56 64.73 40.45 45.94
CA VAL A 56 65.97 40.83 45.27
C VAL A 56 66.79 41.67 46.25
N ALA A 57 67.76 41.01 46.88
CA ALA A 57 68.80 41.62 47.67
C ALA A 57 69.71 42.46 46.76
N GLY A 58 69.39 43.75 46.63
CA GLY A 58 70.32 44.77 46.18
C GLY A 58 71.09 45.33 47.37
N SER A 59 72.15 44.64 47.77
CA SER A 59 73.11 45.12 48.78
C SER A 59 73.93 46.28 48.19
N GLY A 60 73.47 47.51 48.39
CA GLY A 60 74.23 48.73 48.14
C GLY A 60 74.27 49.56 49.42
N GLY A 61 75.28 49.31 50.25
CA GLY A 61 75.47 50.02 51.51
C GLY A 61 75.74 51.52 51.29
N SER A 62 75.07 52.35 52.07
CA SER A 62 75.55 53.69 52.42
C SER A 62 75.29 53.87 53.91
N ALA A 63 76.37 53.74 54.67
CA ALA A 63 76.42 54.01 56.09
C ALA A 63 76.49 55.53 56.34
N GLY A 64 75.81 55.97 57.39
CA GLY A 64 75.76 57.34 57.88
C GLY A 64 74.32 57.88 57.74
N THR A 65 73.55 58.11 58.79
CA THR A 65 73.92 58.76 60.05
C THR A 65 72.91 58.39 61.12
N ALA A 66 73.39 58.03 62.31
CA ALA A 66 72.58 57.85 63.50
C ALA A 66 71.88 59.17 63.87
N GLY A 67 70.55 59.21 63.80
CA GLY A 67 69.78 60.37 64.25
C GLY A 67 68.39 60.50 63.64
N SER A 68 67.50 59.54 63.86
CA SER A 68 66.07 59.87 64.00
C SER A 68 65.29 58.70 64.59
N ALA A 69 64.95 58.85 65.86
CA ALA A 69 64.05 58.00 66.62
C ALA A 69 62.59 58.19 66.14
N CYS A 70 62.32 57.76 64.91
CA CYS A 70 61.02 57.89 64.27
C CYS A 70 60.37 56.51 64.14
N GLY A 71 59.44 56.23 65.05
CA GLY A 71 59.00 54.86 65.37
C GLY A 71 58.02 54.19 64.40
N ALA A 72 57.55 54.86 63.32
CA ALA A 72 56.55 54.28 62.42
C ALA A 72 56.85 54.41 60.91
N CYS A 73 57.61 55.44 60.49
CA CYS A 73 58.04 55.67 59.10
C CYS A 73 59.14 56.74 59.01
N VAL A 74 59.83 56.82 57.86
CA VAL A 74 60.84 57.86 57.56
C VAL A 74 60.17 59.05 56.86
N PRO A 75 60.39 60.31 57.27
CA PRO A 75 59.82 61.47 56.59
C PRO A 75 60.06 61.46 55.07
N GLY A 76 58.98 61.61 54.30
CA GLY A 76 59.00 61.53 52.83
C GLY A 76 58.81 60.11 52.27
N GLU A 77 58.83 59.07 53.09
CA GLU A 77 58.50 57.70 52.67
C GLU A 77 57.06 57.60 52.18
N THR A 78 56.82 56.79 51.15
CA THR A 78 55.49 56.56 50.55
C THR A 78 55.04 55.13 50.77
N HIS A 79 53.77 54.93 51.13
CA HIS A 79 53.16 53.62 51.25
C HIS A 79 51.94 53.53 50.34
N LYS A 80 51.99 52.59 49.39
CA LYS A 80 50.92 52.26 48.46
C LYS A 80 50.19 51.00 48.90
N GLN A 81 48.85 51.03 48.90
CA GLN A 81 48.01 49.84 49.13
C GLN A 81 46.91 49.74 48.07
N SER A 82 46.38 48.53 47.86
CA SER A 82 45.22 48.31 46.99
C SER A 82 43.93 48.82 47.64
N CYS A 83 42.97 49.23 46.82
CA CYS A 83 41.69 49.71 47.33
C CYS A 83 40.47 49.41 46.43
N GLY A 84 40.39 48.17 45.93
CA GLY A 84 39.28 47.65 45.14
C GLY A 84 39.43 47.93 43.64
N ASN A 85 38.90 47.06 42.78
CA ASN A 85 38.93 47.19 41.31
C ASN A 85 40.31 47.56 40.74
N CYS A 86 41.39 46.91 41.22
CA CYS A 86 42.79 47.22 40.85
C CYS A 86 43.25 48.66 41.16
N ALA A 87 42.43 49.47 41.83
CA ALA A 87 42.80 50.79 42.26
C ALA A 87 43.88 50.71 43.34
N SER A 88 44.65 51.79 43.42
CA SER A 88 45.62 51.98 44.48
C SER A 88 45.50 53.35 45.11
N GLN A 89 45.73 53.40 46.40
CA GLN A 89 45.83 54.63 47.17
C GLN A 89 47.21 54.70 47.82
N GLU A 90 47.71 55.92 47.97
CA GLU A 90 49.04 56.20 48.49
C GLU A 90 48.92 57.17 49.67
N ARG A 91 49.82 57.01 50.64
CA ARG A 91 50.03 57.98 51.72
C ARG A 91 51.53 58.26 51.87
N SER A 92 51.86 59.44 52.36
CA SER A 92 53.24 59.83 52.65
C SER A 92 53.46 59.97 54.16
N CYS A 93 54.68 59.70 54.61
CA CYS A 93 55.10 59.91 55.98
C CYS A 93 55.43 61.40 56.21
N GLY A 94 54.77 62.01 57.19
CA GLY A 94 55.02 63.40 57.56
C GLY A 94 56.39 63.59 58.24
N THR A 95 56.81 64.85 58.38
CA THR A 95 58.04 65.20 59.14
C THR A 95 57.97 64.87 60.63
N ASN A 96 56.76 64.63 61.16
CA ASN A 96 56.50 64.13 62.51
C ASN A 96 56.61 62.59 62.63
N CYS A 97 57.02 61.91 61.56
CA CYS A 97 57.22 60.46 61.53
C CYS A 97 55.95 59.65 61.80
N GLN A 98 54.81 60.20 61.40
CA GLN A 98 53.53 59.52 61.38
C GLN A 98 53.01 59.45 59.94
N TRP A 99 52.35 58.34 59.63
CA TRP A 99 51.66 58.18 58.35
C TRP A 99 50.47 59.15 58.27
N GLY A 100 50.38 59.91 57.18
CA GLY A 100 49.16 60.63 56.84
C GLY A 100 47.99 59.69 56.51
N PRO A 101 46.77 60.23 56.33
CA PRO A 101 45.67 59.45 55.77
C PRO A 101 46.02 58.98 54.35
N PHE A 102 45.44 57.86 53.91
CA PHE A 102 45.49 57.48 52.51
C PHE A 102 44.72 58.49 51.65
N GLY A 103 45.27 58.81 50.48
CA GLY A 103 44.57 59.57 49.46
C GLY A 103 43.40 58.79 48.85
N ALA A 104 42.67 59.41 47.93
CA ALA A 104 41.64 58.72 47.18
C ALA A 104 42.23 57.59 46.33
N CYS A 105 41.44 56.54 46.12
CA CYS A 105 41.75 55.49 45.18
C CYS A 105 41.88 56.04 43.76
N THR A 106 43.00 55.76 43.11
CA THR A 106 43.24 56.13 41.73
C THR A 106 43.53 54.88 40.90
N GLY A 107 43.15 54.91 39.61
CA GLY A 107 43.37 53.79 38.70
C GLY A 107 42.43 52.61 38.88
N GLY A 108 41.23 52.82 39.43
CA GLY A 108 40.21 51.77 39.50
C GLY A 108 39.67 51.40 38.12
N GLY A 109 39.53 50.10 37.87
CA GLY A 109 38.86 49.55 36.68
C GLY A 109 37.36 49.38 36.88
N LEU A 110 36.72 48.79 35.87
CA LEU A 110 35.25 48.62 35.81
C LEU A 110 34.72 47.54 36.75
N CYS A 111 35.59 46.64 37.22
CA CYS A 111 35.25 45.46 38.02
C CYS A 111 36.46 45.01 38.87
N ALA A 112 36.25 44.15 39.88
CA ALA A 112 37.34 43.52 40.62
C ALA A 112 37.77 42.20 39.96
N PRO A 113 39.07 41.83 39.97
CA PRO A 113 39.54 40.62 39.30
C PRO A 113 38.82 39.38 39.83
N GLY A 114 38.31 38.54 38.92
CA GLY A 114 37.53 37.36 39.27
C GLY A 114 36.02 37.59 39.40
N ASP A 115 35.54 38.84 39.41
CA ASP A 115 34.10 39.13 39.34
C ASP A 115 33.50 38.48 38.09
N THR A 116 32.25 38.04 38.19
CA THR A 116 31.48 37.49 37.07
C THR A 116 30.22 38.31 36.86
N GLU A 117 29.87 38.50 35.59
CA GLU A 117 28.62 39.16 35.19
C GLU A 117 27.86 38.21 34.26
N GLN A 118 26.55 38.13 34.43
CA GLN A 118 25.66 37.33 33.61
C GLN A 118 24.54 38.20 33.07
N GLN A 119 24.17 37.97 31.81
CA GLN A 119 23.02 38.63 31.19
C GLN A 119 22.23 37.65 30.31
N ALA A 120 20.95 37.98 30.10
CA ALA A 120 20.10 37.25 29.17
C ALA A 120 20.55 37.47 27.71
N CYS A 121 20.35 36.46 26.87
CA CYS A 121 20.62 36.52 25.43
C CYS A 121 19.71 35.54 24.67
N GLY A 122 19.54 35.75 23.36
CA GLY A 122 18.86 34.82 22.47
C GLY A 122 17.45 34.40 22.92
N ASN A 123 17.17 33.10 22.77
CA ASN A 123 15.91 32.45 23.13
C ASN A 123 15.96 31.94 24.59
N CYS A 124 15.84 32.84 25.59
CA CYS A 124 15.99 32.50 27.03
C CYS A 124 17.38 32.00 27.45
N GLY A 125 18.40 32.15 26.60
CA GLY A 125 19.76 31.81 26.97
C GLY A 125 20.37 32.82 27.94
N SER A 126 21.55 32.48 28.44
CA SER A 126 22.38 33.38 29.22
C SER A 126 23.82 33.32 28.74
N GLN A 127 24.51 34.44 28.85
CA GLN A 127 25.95 34.54 28.60
C GLN A 127 26.61 35.19 29.80
N SER A 128 27.86 34.82 30.05
CA SER A 128 28.65 35.34 31.15
C SER A 128 29.96 35.93 30.67
N ARG A 129 30.53 36.83 31.46
CA ARG A 129 31.89 37.31 31.30
C ARG A 129 32.54 37.45 32.66
N SER A 130 33.87 37.41 32.68
CA SER A 130 34.64 37.52 33.92
C SER A 130 35.56 38.72 33.88
N CYS A 131 35.81 39.32 35.04
CA CYS A 131 36.73 40.43 35.17
C CYS A 131 38.17 39.91 35.18
N LEU A 132 38.96 40.40 34.23
CA LEU A 132 40.36 40.02 34.07
C LEU A 132 41.24 40.70 35.13
N ALA A 133 42.48 40.23 35.28
CA ALA A 133 43.47 40.78 36.21
C ALA A 133 43.74 42.28 36.01
N GLY A 134 43.48 42.83 34.81
CA GLY A 134 43.58 44.26 34.51
C GLY A 134 42.33 45.06 34.87
N CYS A 135 41.39 44.51 35.66
CA CYS A 135 40.13 45.14 36.04
C CYS A 135 39.29 45.66 34.86
N THR A 136 39.30 44.86 33.80
CA THR A 136 38.47 45.03 32.61
C THR A 136 37.69 43.74 32.39
N TRP A 137 36.46 43.88 31.89
CA TRP A 137 35.63 42.74 31.55
C TRP A 137 36.20 41.97 30.35
N SER A 138 36.17 40.64 30.39
CA SER A 138 36.41 39.81 29.22
C SER A 138 35.34 40.03 28.14
N THR A 139 35.55 39.45 26.97
CA THR A 139 34.46 39.26 26.01
C THR A 139 33.36 38.41 26.64
N TRP A 140 32.11 38.67 26.25
CA TRP A 140 30.99 37.78 26.58
C TRP A 140 31.23 36.38 26.03
N SER A 141 30.82 35.36 26.79
CA SER A 141 30.73 33.99 26.29
C SER A 141 29.70 33.90 25.17
N THR A 142 29.68 32.78 24.46
CA THR A 142 28.53 32.45 23.61
C THR A 142 27.27 32.33 24.48
N CYS A 143 26.10 32.58 23.89
CA CYS A 143 24.83 32.36 24.56
C CYS A 143 24.65 30.85 24.83
N ALA A 144 24.41 30.48 26.07
CA ALA A 144 24.19 29.11 26.50
C ALA A 144 22.77 28.94 27.02
N GLY A 145 22.20 27.74 26.87
CA GLY A 145 20.84 27.44 27.35
C GLY A 145 19.74 28.09 26.52
N GLU A 146 19.98 28.32 25.22
CA GLU A 146 18.92 28.79 24.32
C GLU A 146 17.84 27.71 24.13
N GLY A 147 16.58 28.14 24.15
CA GLY A 147 15.40 27.35 23.83
C GLY A 147 15.00 27.46 22.36
N GLU A 148 13.87 26.83 22.04
CA GLU A 148 13.39 26.66 20.67
C GLU A 148 12.85 27.96 20.04
N CYS A 149 12.43 28.90 20.88
CA CYS A 149 11.73 30.13 20.45
C CYS A 149 11.95 31.27 21.44
N LYS A 150 11.63 32.52 21.03
CA LYS A 150 11.70 33.69 21.92
C LYS A 150 10.41 33.81 22.75
N PRO A 151 10.44 34.23 24.04
CA PRO A 151 9.23 34.34 24.84
C PRO A 151 8.16 35.23 24.18
N ASN A 152 6.92 34.74 24.20
CA ASN A 152 5.73 35.31 23.54
C ASN A 152 5.77 35.30 22.00
N GLU A 153 6.70 34.60 21.37
CA GLU A 153 6.66 34.35 19.94
C GLU A 153 5.47 33.45 19.59
N SER A 154 4.66 33.86 18.61
CA SER A 154 3.53 33.07 18.11
C SER A 154 3.92 32.33 16.84
N ALA A 155 3.60 31.04 16.76
CA ALA A 155 3.76 30.23 15.55
C ALA A 155 2.53 29.34 15.34
N THR A 156 2.57 28.51 14.29
CA THR A 156 1.54 27.50 14.01
C THR A 156 2.13 26.12 14.23
N GLY A 157 1.55 25.35 15.15
CA GLY A 157 1.94 23.98 15.42
C GLY A 157 0.98 22.99 14.75
N LEU A 158 1.52 21.85 14.32
CA LEU A 158 0.71 20.71 13.86
C LEU A 158 0.01 20.05 15.06
N CYS A 159 -1.21 19.56 14.86
CA CYS A 159 -1.91 18.78 15.87
C CYS A 159 -3.03 17.93 15.27
N GLY A 160 -3.47 16.91 16.02
CA GLY A 160 -4.62 16.08 15.62
C GLY A 160 -4.44 15.38 14.26
N LYS A 161 -5.53 15.27 13.49
CA LYS A 161 -5.54 14.66 12.16
C LYS A 161 -5.10 15.65 11.08
N CYS A 162 -3.80 15.97 10.99
CA CYS A 162 -3.24 17.02 10.11
C CYS A 162 -3.81 18.43 10.34
N GLY A 163 -4.43 18.66 11.49
CA GLY A 163 -4.85 19.99 11.88
C GLY A 163 -3.66 20.87 12.24
N THR A 164 -3.97 22.15 12.42
CA THR A 164 -3.05 23.14 12.94
C THR A 164 -3.70 23.90 14.08
N ARG A 165 -2.87 24.38 15.01
CA ARG A 165 -3.30 25.30 16.06
C ARG A 165 -2.25 26.37 16.30
N PRO A 166 -2.63 27.54 16.81
CA PRO A 166 -1.67 28.51 17.32
C PRO A 166 -0.83 27.87 18.43
N VAL A 167 0.47 28.16 18.43
CA VAL A 167 1.37 27.88 19.55
C VAL A 167 2.00 29.19 20.00
N LEU A 168 2.22 29.33 21.30
CA LEU A 168 2.86 30.50 21.89
C LEU A 168 4.07 30.04 22.67
N CYS A 169 5.20 30.68 22.41
CA CYS A 169 6.42 30.44 23.15
C CYS A 169 6.28 30.97 24.58
N ASP A 170 6.43 30.11 25.57
CA ASP A 170 6.33 30.51 26.97
C ASP A 170 7.64 31.14 27.50
N ALA A 171 7.65 31.53 28.79
CA ALA A 171 8.81 32.09 29.44
C ALA A 171 10.00 31.11 29.61
N THR A 172 9.78 29.81 29.34
CA THR A 172 10.82 28.77 29.32
C THR A 172 11.36 28.52 27.91
N CYS A 173 10.96 29.34 26.94
CA CYS A 173 11.35 29.24 25.55
C CYS A 173 10.99 27.90 24.89
N LYS A 174 9.78 27.41 25.20
CA LYS A 174 9.16 26.26 24.54
C LYS A 174 7.82 26.66 23.96
N PHE A 175 7.49 26.14 22.78
CA PHE A 175 6.18 26.36 22.19
C PHE A 175 5.11 25.57 22.95
N GLN A 176 4.18 26.30 23.56
CA GLN A 176 3.00 25.73 24.20
C GLN A 176 1.79 25.87 23.26
N PRO A 177 0.97 24.82 23.15
CA PRO A 177 -0.25 24.89 22.37
C PRO A 177 -1.26 25.89 22.94
N GLN A 178 -1.92 26.61 22.04
CA GLN A 178 -2.98 27.56 22.38
C GLN A 178 -4.27 27.16 21.65
N GLY A 179 -5.29 26.84 22.44
CA GLY A 179 -6.61 26.47 21.93
C GLY A 179 -6.67 25.09 21.28
N GLU A 180 -7.81 24.87 20.62
CA GLU A 180 -8.15 23.60 19.96
C GLU A 180 -7.51 23.48 18.57
N CYS A 181 -7.40 22.24 18.09
CA CYS A 181 -6.99 21.97 16.73
C CYS A 181 -8.03 22.46 15.71
N THR A 182 -7.55 23.05 14.62
CA THR A 182 -8.39 23.50 13.51
C THR A 182 -7.91 22.87 12.21
N GLY A 183 -8.82 22.69 11.24
CA GLY A 183 -8.48 22.10 9.95
C GLY A 183 -8.09 20.62 10.01
N GLU A 184 -8.62 19.88 10.99
CA GLU A 184 -8.41 18.43 11.05
C GLU A 184 -9.08 17.73 9.87
N GLY A 185 -8.40 16.74 9.31
CA GLY A 185 -8.91 15.84 8.29
C GLY A 185 -9.70 14.67 8.89
N ALA A 186 -10.21 13.81 8.00
CA ALA A 186 -11.08 12.71 8.38
C ALA A 186 -10.33 11.56 9.09
N CYS A 187 -9.03 11.42 8.84
CA CYS A 187 -8.22 10.27 9.24
C CYS A 187 -6.79 10.65 9.62
N THR A 188 -6.05 9.73 10.23
CA THR A 188 -4.63 9.91 10.57
C THR A 188 -3.75 9.45 9.40
N PRO A 189 -2.67 10.15 9.01
CA PRO A 189 -1.86 9.73 7.86
C PRO A 189 -1.37 8.30 7.98
N GLY A 190 -1.55 7.51 6.91
CA GLY A 190 -1.21 6.08 6.87
C GLY A 190 -2.23 5.15 7.51
N GLU A 191 -3.27 5.66 8.18
CA GLU A 191 -4.42 4.87 8.63
C GLU A 191 -5.05 4.16 7.42
N THR A 192 -5.45 2.90 7.60
CA THR A 192 -6.14 2.13 6.56
C THR A 192 -7.59 1.94 6.93
N GLY A 193 -8.45 1.96 5.93
CA GLY A 193 -9.88 1.81 6.06
C GLY A 193 -10.48 1.06 4.89
N THR A 194 -11.80 0.92 4.92
CA THR A 194 -12.56 0.31 3.85
C THR A 194 -13.73 1.23 3.51
N GLU A 195 -13.86 1.56 2.22
CA GLU A 195 -14.99 2.33 1.70
C GLU A 195 -15.86 1.42 0.83
N PRO A 196 -17.20 1.48 0.95
CA PRO A 196 -18.08 0.79 0.02
C PRO A 196 -17.87 1.28 -1.41
N CYS A 197 -17.95 0.38 -2.37
CA CYS A 197 -17.76 0.67 -3.79
C CYS A 197 -18.64 -0.21 -4.69
N GLY A 198 -18.73 0.18 -5.96
CA GLY A 198 -19.61 -0.43 -6.97
C GLY A 198 -21.02 0.16 -6.96
N ASP A 199 -21.75 0.00 -8.07
CA ASP A 199 -23.09 0.61 -8.31
C ASP A 199 -24.14 0.25 -7.25
N CYS A 200 -23.86 -0.80 -6.48
CA CYS A 200 -24.75 -1.43 -5.52
C CYS A 200 -24.20 -1.38 -4.09
N GLY A 201 -23.02 -0.79 -3.84
CA GLY A 201 -22.40 -0.76 -2.50
C GLY A 201 -22.05 -2.13 -1.89
N GLY A 202 -22.24 -3.22 -2.65
CA GLY A 202 -21.93 -4.59 -2.21
C GLY A 202 -20.44 -4.93 -2.23
N GLY A 203 -19.63 -4.09 -2.89
CA GLY A 203 -18.18 -4.21 -2.86
C GLY A 203 -17.56 -3.28 -1.82
N ALA A 204 -16.33 -3.59 -1.46
CA ALA A 204 -15.52 -2.76 -0.59
C ALA A 204 -14.13 -2.59 -1.20
N ARG A 205 -13.56 -1.39 -1.09
CA ARG A 205 -12.18 -1.12 -1.49
C ARG A 205 -11.40 -0.62 -0.29
N ALA A 206 -10.13 -1.01 -0.24
CA ALA A 206 -9.21 -0.46 0.73
C ALA A 206 -8.97 1.03 0.43
N THR A 207 -8.98 1.82 1.49
CA THR A 207 -8.55 3.21 1.47
C THR A 207 -7.37 3.38 2.41
N THR A 208 -6.44 4.26 2.06
CA THR A 208 -5.34 4.67 2.92
C THR A 208 -5.43 6.17 3.10
N CYS A 209 -5.25 6.63 4.33
CA CYS A 209 -5.26 8.04 4.63
C CYS A 209 -3.97 8.69 4.12
N SER A 210 -4.11 9.72 3.29
CA SER A 210 -2.99 10.44 2.71
C SER A 210 -2.27 11.33 3.73
N PRO A 211 -1.08 11.87 3.40
CA PRO A 211 -0.41 12.88 4.22
C PRO A 211 -1.20 14.18 4.44
N SER A 212 -2.23 14.44 3.62
CA SER A 212 -3.17 15.57 3.80
C SER A 212 -4.41 15.19 4.61
N CYS A 213 -4.41 14.02 5.26
CA CYS A 213 -5.49 13.50 6.08
C CYS A 213 -6.84 13.33 5.34
N GLN A 214 -6.77 12.94 4.07
CA GLN A 214 -7.92 12.56 3.25
C GLN A 214 -7.84 11.07 2.93
N TRP A 215 -8.98 10.41 2.88
CA TRP A 215 -9.04 9.01 2.45
C TRP A 215 -8.80 8.91 0.95
N GLU A 216 -7.78 8.16 0.55
CA GLU A 216 -7.49 7.83 -0.84
C GLU A 216 -7.72 6.35 -1.09
N ALA A 217 -8.39 5.99 -2.19
CA ALA A 217 -8.60 4.59 -2.56
C ALA A 217 -7.30 3.97 -3.08
N THR A 218 -6.84 2.89 -2.46
CA THR A 218 -5.56 2.24 -2.79
C THR A 218 -5.71 0.90 -3.51
N GLY A 219 -6.94 0.53 -3.94
CA GLY A 219 -7.18 -0.71 -4.68
C GLY A 219 -8.47 -0.70 -5.51
N SER A 220 -8.63 -1.75 -6.32
CA SER A 220 -9.87 -2.04 -7.04
C SER A 220 -10.98 -2.46 -6.07
N CYS A 221 -12.23 -2.20 -6.46
CA CYS A 221 -13.38 -2.68 -5.71
C CYS A 221 -13.34 -4.21 -5.63
N THR A 222 -13.26 -4.76 -4.40
CA THR A 222 -13.25 -6.21 -4.17
C THR A 222 -14.66 -6.66 -3.82
N GLY A 223 -15.09 -7.75 -4.46
CA GLY A 223 -16.47 -8.22 -4.35
C GLY A 223 -17.50 -7.21 -4.88
N PRO A 224 -17.29 -6.53 -6.02
CA PRO A 224 -18.39 -5.78 -6.61
C PRO A 224 -19.54 -6.78 -6.76
N GLY A 225 -20.68 -6.50 -6.11
CA GLY A 225 -21.89 -7.27 -6.31
C GLY A 225 -22.22 -7.35 -7.80
N CYS A 226 -23.29 -8.06 -8.15
CA CYS A 226 -23.79 -8.01 -9.51
C CYS A 226 -23.97 -6.55 -9.95
N GLY A 227 -23.24 -6.12 -10.98
CA GLY A 227 -23.39 -4.78 -11.53
C GLY A 227 -24.75 -4.62 -12.20
N THR A 228 -24.95 -3.52 -12.91
CA THR A 228 -26.13 -3.32 -13.78
C THR A 228 -26.18 -4.31 -14.96
N GLU A 229 -25.10 -5.05 -15.19
CA GLU A 229 -25.01 -6.09 -16.20
C GLU A 229 -25.92 -7.28 -15.85
N LYS A 230 -26.63 -7.81 -16.85
CA LYS A 230 -27.39 -9.05 -16.70
C LYS A 230 -26.45 -10.24 -16.78
N GLY A 231 -26.60 -11.18 -15.85
CA GLY A 231 -25.88 -12.44 -15.91
C GLY A 231 -26.56 -13.35 -16.92
N GLN A 232 -25.88 -13.68 -18.01
CA GLN A 232 -26.41 -14.58 -19.04
C GLN A 232 -25.66 -15.91 -18.99
N GLN A 233 -26.39 -17.03 -19.04
CA GLN A 233 -25.80 -18.34 -19.24
C GLN A 233 -26.64 -19.18 -20.19
N SER A 234 -26.02 -20.18 -20.81
CA SER A 234 -26.75 -21.19 -21.55
C SER A 234 -27.59 -22.07 -20.62
N CYS A 235 -28.72 -22.53 -21.10
CA CYS A 235 -29.59 -23.48 -20.42
C CYS A 235 -30.26 -24.41 -21.44
N GLY A 236 -30.57 -25.64 -21.02
CA GLY A 236 -31.07 -26.68 -21.92
C GLY A 236 -30.12 -26.96 -23.08
N ASP A 237 -30.68 -27.42 -24.20
CA ASP A 237 -29.89 -27.76 -25.40
C ASP A 237 -29.43 -26.53 -26.19
N CYS A 238 -30.09 -25.39 -25.99
CA CYS A 238 -30.05 -24.26 -26.92
C CYS A 238 -30.56 -22.92 -26.36
N GLY A 239 -31.10 -22.90 -25.15
CA GLY A 239 -31.68 -21.70 -24.58
C GLY A 239 -30.64 -20.84 -23.87
N SER A 240 -31.05 -19.62 -23.54
CA SER A 240 -30.32 -18.77 -22.62
C SER A 240 -31.24 -18.29 -21.53
N GLN A 241 -30.70 -18.21 -20.32
CA GLN A 241 -31.39 -17.64 -19.18
C GLN A 241 -30.61 -16.44 -18.67
N GLU A 242 -31.35 -15.39 -18.36
CA GLU A 242 -30.83 -14.19 -17.74
C GLU A 242 -31.15 -14.22 -16.25
N ARG A 243 -30.23 -13.68 -15.45
CA ARG A 243 -30.50 -13.25 -14.08
C ARG A 243 -30.20 -11.78 -13.94
N SER A 244 -30.91 -11.13 -13.03
CA SER A 244 -30.68 -9.73 -12.66
C SER A 244 -30.24 -9.66 -11.21
N CYS A 245 -29.54 -8.58 -10.88
CA CYS A 245 -29.23 -8.25 -9.50
C CYS A 245 -30.51 -7.76 -8.80
N ASP A 246 -30.76 -8.21 -7.58
CA ASP A 246 -31.83 -7.65 -6.75
C ASP A 246 -31.36 -6.40 -5.97
N ALA A 247 -32.28 -5.77 -5.24
CA ALA A 247 -31.97 -4.58 -4.43
C ALA A 247 -31.03 -4.86 -3.25
N SER A 248 -30.85 -6.12 -2.86
CA SER A 248 -29.85 -6.58 -1.89
C SER A 248 -28.50 -6.93 -2.53
N CYS A 249 -28.34 -6.64 -3.81
CA CYS A 249 -27.09 -6.81 -4.55
C CYS A 249 -26.66 -8.28 -4.66
N THR A 250 -27.62 -9.18 -4.52
CA THR A 250 -27.47 -10.59 -4.76
C THR A 250 -28.01 -10.93 -6.14
N TRP A 251 -27.30 -11.83 -6.82
CA TRP A 251 -27.82 -12.40 -8.05
C TRP A 251 -29.11 -13.12 -7.72
N GLY A 252 -30.22 -12.67 -8.31
CA GLY A 252 -31.45 -13.44 -8.30
C GLY A 252 -31.23 -14.81 -8.94
N PRO A 253 -32.15 -15.77 -8.70
CA PRO A 253 -32.14 -17.00 -9.48
C PRO A 253 -32.20 -16.69 -10.97
N TYR A 254 -31.59 -17.55 -11.80
CA TYR A 254 -31.80 -17.46 -13.23
C TYR A 254 -33.30 -17.62 -13.55
N GLY A 255 -33.79 -16.79 -14.47
CA GLY A 255 -35.14 -16.90 -14.99
C GLY A 255 -35.35 -18.22 -15.74
N ALA A 256 -36.58 -18.47 -16.18
CA ALA A 256 -36.88 -19.61 -17.03
C ALA A 256 -36.01 -19.61 -18.30
N CYS A 257 -35.66 -20.80 -18.79
CA CYS A 257 -34.87 -20.93 -20.00
C CYS A 257 -35.65 -20.40 -21.20
N GLY A 258 -35.18 -19.29 -21.78
CA GLY A 258 -35.76 -18.70 -22.97
C GLY A 258 -35.10 -19.26 -24.23
N GLY A 259 -35.89 -19.49 -25.28
CA GLY A 259 -35.35 -19.94 -26.57
C GLY A 259 -35.04 -21.43 -26.63
N GLU A 260 -35.77 -22.27 -25.88
CA GLU A 260 -35.79 -23.72 -26.08
C GLU A 260 -36.36 -24.03 -27.46
N GLY A 261 -35.48 -23.98 -28.47
CA GLY A 261 -35.73 -24.43 -29.81
C GLY A 261 -35.54 -25.94 -29.92
N CYS A 262 -35.11 -26.36 -31.10
CA CYS A 262 -34.72 -27.74 -31.30
C CYS A 262 -33.29 -27.99 -30.79
N HIS A 263 -32.97 -29.25 -30.47
CA HIS A 263 -31.59 -29.66 -30.20
C HIS A 263 -30.79 -29.65 -31.54
N PRO A 264 -29.63 -28.98 -31.63
CA PRO A 264 -28.83 -28.94 -32.86
C PRO A 264 -28.55 -30.34 -33.38
N GLY A 265 -28.77 -30.56 -34.68
CA GLY A 265 -28.63 -31.89 -35.30
C GLY A 265 -29.88 -32.76 -35.27
N ASN A 266 -30.88 -32.49 -34.43
CA ASN A 266 -32.16 -33.19 -34.53
C ASN A 266 -32.80 -32.91 -35.87
N THR A 267 -33.51 -33.91 -36.39
CA THR A 267 -34.27 -33.81 -37.63
C THR A 267 -35.76 -34.02 -37.35
N LYS A 268 -36.62 -33.35 -38.11
CA LYS A 268 -38.07 -33.59 -38.12
C LYS A 268 -38.61 -33.50 -39.55
N SER A 269 -39.82 -33.99 -39.75
CA SER A 269 -40.56 -33.81 -41.00
C SER A 269 -41.78 -32.92 -40.74
N GLU A 270 -41.94 -31.86 -41.52
CA GLU A 270 -43.05 -30.91 -41.38
C GLU A 270 -43.96 -30.97 -42.60
N THR A 271 -45.25 -31.21 -42.39
CA THR A 271 -46.27 -31.22 -43.46
C THR A 271 -46.88 -29.84 -43.69
N ALA A 272 -46.71 -28.90 -42.76
CA ALA A 272 -47.21 -27.54 -42.88
C ALA A 272 -46.53 -26.81 -44.05
N GLY A 273 -47.35 -26.20 -44.92
CA GLY A 273 -46.87 -25.55 -46.14
C GLY A 273 -46.61 -26.49 -47.31
N CYS A 274 -46.84 -27.80 -47.16
CA CYS A 274 -46.70 -28.79 -48.22
C CYS A 274 -48.07 -29.28 -48.73
N ALA A 275 -48.14 -29.69 -50.00
CA ALA A 275 -49.34 -30.32 -50.57
C ALA A 275 -49.66 -31.66 -49.87
N SER A 276 -50.94 -32.05 -49.78
CA SER A 276 -51.37 -33.28 -49.09
C SER A 276 -50.55 -34.51 -49.50
N GLY A 277 -50.02 -35.21 -48.50
CA GLY A 277 -49.14 -36.36 -48.67
C GLY A 277 -47.65 -36.01 -48.87
N SER A 278 -47.26 -34.75 -48.75
CA SER A 278 -45.88 -34.28 -48.84
C SER A 278 -45.42 -33.65 -47.52
N SER A 279 -44.11 -33.67 -47.27
CA SER A 279 -43.49 -33.00 -46.12
C SER A 279 -42.08 -32.55 -46.47
N LYS A 280 -41.56 -31.57 -45.75
CA LYS A 280 -40.18 -31.10 -45.90
C LYS A 280 -39.33 -31.58 -44.71
N PRO A 281 -38.13 -32.15 -44.97
CA PRO A 281 -37.20 -32.45 -43.90
C PRO A 281 -36.62 -31.16 -43.34
N GLN A 282 -36.62 -31.04 -42.01
CA GLN A 282 -35.98 -29.95 -41.29
C GLN A 282 -34.89 -30.49 -40.39
N GLN A 283 -33.79 -29.75 -40.26
CA GLN A 283 -32.76 -30.01 -39.28
C GLN A 283 -32.60 -28.79 -38.39
N CYS A 284 -32.37 -29.04 -37.12
CA CYS A 284 -32.08 -27.98 -36.19
C CYS A 284 -30.67 -27.43 -36.42
N SER A 285 -30.57 -26.13 -36.66
CA SER A 285 -29.29 -25.44 -36.80
C SER A 285 -28.56 -25.32 -35.45
N ALA A 286 -27.28 -24.92 -35.51
CA ALA A 286 -26.52 -24.50 -34.32
C ALA A 286 -27.10 -23.23 -33.66
N SER A 287 -27.97 -22.50 -34.36
CA SER A 287 -28.75 -21.37 -33.83
C SER A 287 -30.14 -21.79 -33.34
N CYS A 288 -30.37 -23.09 -33.15
CA CYS A 288 -31.55 -23.64 -32.49
C CYS A 288 -32.88 -23.39 -33.25
N ALA A 289 -32.77 -23.10 -34.54
CA ALA A 289 -33.90 -22.89 -35.43
C ALA A 289 -34.04 -24.09 -36.38
N TRP A 290 -35.27 -24.54 -36.61
CA TRP A 290 -35.54 -25.51 -37.66
C TRP A 290 -35.27 -24.87 -39.02
N GLN A 291 -34.30 -25.43 -39.74
CA GLN A 291 -33.98 -25.04 -41.11
C GLN A 291 -34.46 -26.12 -42.06
N ASP A 292 -35.16 -25.71 -43.12
CA ASP A 292 -35.56 -26.59 -44.20
C ASP A 292 -34.31 -27.11 -44.90
N LEU A 293 -34.09 -28.43 -44.85
CA LEU A 293 -33.00 -29.07 -45.59
C LEU A 293 -33.31 -29.21 -47.08
N ALA A 294 -34.59 -29.28 -47.43
CA ALA A 294 -35.10 -29.42 -48.78
C ALA A 294 -36.53 -28.85 -48.89
N PRO A 295 -37.01 -28.47 -50.10
CA PRO A 295 -38.40 -28.13 -50.32
C PRO A 295 -39.35 -29.31 -50.04
N CYS A 296 -40.66 -29.04 -49.99
CA CYS A 296 -41.69 -30.05 -49.81
C CYS A 296 -41.59 -31.18 -50.85
N CYS A 297 -41.57 -32.43 -50.38
CA CYS A 297 -41.42 -33.60 -51.22
C CYS A 297 -42.19 -34.79 -50.64
N LYS A 298 -42.50 -35.80 -51.46
CA LYS A 298 -43.28 -36.97 -51.00
C LYS A 298 -42.34 -38.07 -50.48
N PHE A 299 -42.55 -38.49 -49.23
CA PHE A 299 -41.82 -39.64 -48.66
C PHE A 299 -42.48 -40.95 -49.10
N GLY A 300 -41.86 -41.63 -50.07
CA GLY A 300 -42.20 -43.01 -50.46
C GLY A 300 -43.51 -43.17 -51.24
N GLY A 301 -43.43 -43.77 -52.43
CA GLY A 301 -44.61 -44.22 -53.19
C GLY A 301 -45.41 -43.15 -53.94
N GLY A 302 -44.95 -41.89 -53.94
CA GLY A 302 -45.56 -40.82 -54.74
C GLY A 302 -45.26 -40.93 -56.23
N ASP A 303 -46.27 -40.67 -57.06
CA ASP A 303 -46.15 -40.54 -58.52
C ASP A 303 -45.26 -39.33 -58.86
N CYS A 304 -44.07 -39.60 -59.41
CA CYS A 304 -43.11 -38.59 -59.86
C CYS A 304 -43.07 -38.40 -61.40
N SER A 305 -44.20 -38.60 -62.07
CA SER A 305 -44.35 -38.47 -63.52
C SER A 305 -44.06 -37.07 -64.08
N GLN A 306 -44.17 -36.02 -63.26
CA GLN A 306 -44.09 -34.64 -63.73
C GLN A 306 -42.67 -34.07 -63.66
N ASN A 307 -41.88 -34.37 -62.63
CA ASN A 307 -40.50 -33.88 -62.54
C ASN A 307 -39.56 -34.85 -61.82
N LYS A 308 -38.80 -35.63 -62.61
CA LYS A 308 -38.05 -36.82 -62.17
C LYS A 308 -36.97 -36.55 -61.10
N ASP A 309 -36.53 -35.31 -60.96
CA ASP A 309 -35.49 -34.90 -60.00
C ASP A 309 -36.01 -34.03 -58.84
N LEU A 310 -37.25 -33.54 -58.89
CA LEU A 310 -37.81 -32.60 -57.88
C LEU A 310 -38.87 -33.23 -56.97
N ASP A 311 -39.50 -34.34 -57.38
CA ASP A 311 -40.63 -34.91 -56.66
C ASP A 311 -40.23 -35.84 -55.49
N CYS A 312 -38.95 -36.25 -55.42
CA CYS A 312 -38.43 -37.15 -54.40
C CYS A 312 -37.49 -36.43 -53.43
N CYS A 313 -37.76 -36.51 -52.12
CA CYS A 313 -36.84 -35.97 -51.10
C CYS A 313 -35.48 -36.67 -51.23
N ALA A 314 -34.35 -35.95 -51.19
CA ALA A 314 -33.06 -36.62 -51.03
C ALA A 314 -33.07 -37.49 -49.76
N PRO A 315 -32.51 -38.72 -49.79
CA PRO A 315 -31.69 -39.34 -50.84
C PRO A 315 -32.47 -40.14 -51.91
N PHE A 316 -33.78 -39.98 -52.02
CA PHE A 316 -34.62 -40.74 -52.95
C PHE A 316 -34.60 -40.12 -54.36
N LYS A 317 -34.55 -40.97 -55.41
CA LYS A 317 -34.71 -40.60 -56.83
C LYS A 317 -35.90 -41.35 -57.44
N CYS A 318 -36.48 -40.84 -58.52
CA CYS A 318 -37.47 -41.59 -59.29
C CYS A 318 -36.87 -42.87 -59.88
N CYS A 319 -37.47 -44.01 -59.54
CA CYS A 319 -37.17 -45.27 -60.18
C CYS A 319 -37.66 -45.27 -61.64
N GLY A 320 -36.84 -45.83 -62.52
CA GLY A 320 -37.14 -45.98 -63.95
C GLY A 320 -38.11 -47.13 -64.27
N THR A 321 -38.14 -47.49 -65.54
CA THR A 321 -39.17 -48.25 -66.30
C THR A 321 -39.75 -49.53 -65.68
N SER A 322 -39.13 -50.14 -64.66
CA SER A 322 -39.70 -51.31 -63.97
C SER A 322 -40.79 -50.96 -62.95
N LYS A 323 -40.85 -49.71 -62.48
CA LYS A 323 -42.00 -49.08 -61.80
C LYS A 323 -42.02 -47.58 -62.14
N PRO A 324 -42.65 -47.17 -63.25
CA PRO A 324 -42.68 -45.76 -63.62
C PRO A 324 -43.31 -44.97 -62.48
N ASN A 325 -42.62 -43.90 -62.08
CA ASN A 325 -43.11 -42.89 -61.16
C ASN A 325 -43.14 -43.28 -59.67
N GLN A 326 -42.15 -43.99 -59.13
CA GLN A 326 -42.04 -44.17 -57.67
C GLN A 326 -40.68 -43.73 -57.14
N CYS A 327 -40.65 -42.99 -56.03
CA CYS A 327 -39.42 -42.57 -55.35
C CYS A 327 -38.76 -43.74 -54.58
N GLY A 328 -37.47 -44.01 -54.85
CA GLY A 328 -36.65 -45.03 -54.16
C GLY A 328 -35.22 -44.53 -53.84
N ILE A 329 -34.55 -45.10 -52.85
CA ILE A 329 -33.20 -44.64 -52.42
C ILE A 329 -32.15 -45.03 -53.46
N TYR A 330 -31.33 -44.07 -53.90
CA TYR A 330 -30.22 -44.28 -54.83
C TYR A 330 -28.90 -44.28 -54.04
N THR A 331 -28.34 -45.45 -53.71
CA THR A 331 -27.14 -45.54 -52.85
C THR A 331 -25.81 -45.49 -53.61
N GLY A 332 -25.81 -45.41 -54.93
CA GLY A 332 -24.62 -45.05 -55.72
C GLY A 332 -23.46 -46.06 -55.79
N GLU A 333 -23.55 -47.20 -55.10
CA GLU A 333 -22.55 -48.28 -55.15
C GLU A 333 -22.63 -49.10 -56.45
N ALA A 334 -21.47 -49.59 -56.90
CA ALA A 334 -21.32 -50.41 -58.10
C ALA A 334 -21.68 -51.86 -57.79
N CYS A 335 -22.53 -52.48 -58.61
CA CYS A 335 -23.00 -53.85 -58.36
C CYS A 335 -22.34 -54.81 -59.36
N GLN A 336 -21.76 -55.90 -58.85
CA GLN A 336 -21.02 -56.84 -59.69
C GLN A 336 -21.93 -57.89 -60.36
N ASN A 337 -23.09 -58.23 -59.77
CA ASN A 337 -24.03 -59.20 -60.34
C ASN A 337 -25.50 -58.77 -60.22
N HIS A 338 -26.36 -59.32 -61.11
CA HIS A 338 -27.77 -58.96 -61.22
C HIS A 338 -28.61 -59.34 -59.97
N SER A 339 -28.15 -60.33 -59.20
CA SER A 339 -28.82 -60.85 -58.01
C SER A 339 -28.69 -59.96 -56.78
N ASP A 340 -27.81 -58.95 -56.80
CA ASP A 340 -27.56 -58.07 -55.66
C ASP A 340 -28.49 -56.84 -55.63
N CYS A 341 -29.36 -56.70 -56.64
CA CYS A 341 -30.36 -55.63 -56.78
C CYS A 341 -31.75 -56.08 -56.31
N CYS A 342 -32.40 -55.32 -55.42
CA CYS A 342 -33.76 -55.65 -54.97
C CYS A 342 -34.86 -55.53 -56.04
N TYR A 343 -34.59 -55.02 -57.24
CA TYR A 343 -35.56 -55.03 -58.34
C TYR A 343 -34.81 -55.11 -59.68
N ASN A 344 -35.11 -56.14 -60.48
CA ASN A 344 -34.44 -56.52 -61.72
C ASN A 344 -34.19 -55.34 -62.69
N ASN A 345 -32.95 -54.86 -62.72
CA ASN A 345 -32.12 -54.48 -63.86
C ASN A 345 -31.10 -53.41 -63.44
N CYS A 346 -29.81 -53.73 -63.57
CA CYS A 346 -28.72 -52.75 -63.52
C CYS A 346 -28.79 -51.84 -64.75
N TRP A 347 -28.92 -50.53 -64.56
CA TRP A 347 -28.72 -49.55 -65.63
C TRP A 347 -27.47 -48.73 -65.32
N GLY A 348 -26.40 -48.93 -66.10
CA GLY A 348 -25.11 -48.26 -65.88
C GLY A 348 -24.30 -48.77 -64.68
N GLY A 349 -24.60 -49.96 -64.14
CA GLY A 349 -23.78 -50.63 -63.11
C GLY A 349 -24.04 -50.22 -61.65
N LYS A 350 -25.20 -49.61 -61.32
CA LYS A 350 -25.52 -49.17 -59.94
C LYS A 350 -26.90 -49.65 -59.46
N CYS A 351 -26.99 -50.02 -58.18
CA CYS A 351 -28.21 -50.55 -57.53
C CYS A 351 -29.09 -49.47 -56.88
N CYS A 352 -30.40 -49.75 -56.77
CA CYS A 352 -31.33 -49.11 -55.82
C CYS A 352 -31.70 -50.11 -54.71
N ARG A 353 -31.55 -49.75 -53.42
CA ARG A 353 -31.95 -50.58 -52.27
C ARG A 353 -33.03 -49.86 -51.43
N PRO A 354 -34.12 -50.53 -51.00
CA PRO A 354 -34.96 -50.01 -49.93
C PRO A 354 -34.24 -50.22 -48.58
N GLY A 355 -34.31 -49.23 -47.70
CA GLY A 355 -33.75 -49.32 -46.36
C GLY A 355 -34.41 -50.45 -45.55
N GLY A 356 -33.60 -51.20 -44.80
CA GLY A 356 -34.09 -52.12 -43.78
C GLY A 356 -33.20 -53.32 -43.49
N ALA A 357 -32.07 -53.11 -42.81
CA ALA A 357 -31.53 -53.97 -41.75
C ALA A 357 -30.26 -53.33 -41.18
N SER A 358 -30.38 -52.64 -40.05
CA SER A 358 -29.25 -52.34 -39.19
C SER A 358 -28.79 -53.64 -38.52
N CYS A 359 -27.53 -54.04 -38.71
CA CYS A 359 -26.89 -54.90 -37.72
C CYS A 359 -26.79 -54.09 -36.42
N SER A 360 -27.26 -54.68 -35.31
CA SER A 360 -27.26 -54.03 -34.01
C SER A 360 -25.83 -53.66 -33.58
N SER A 361 -25.70 -52.35 -33.36
CA SER A 361 -24.93 -51.58 -32.38
C SER A 361 -23.42 -51.33 -32.45
N ASP A 362 -22.53 -52.05 -33.14
CA ASP A 362 -21.09 -51.62 -33.13
C ASP A 362 -20.28 -51.99 -34.38
N CYS A 363 -20.89 -52.03 -35.57
CA CYS A 363 -20.14 -52.20 -36.83
C CYS A 363 -20.61 -51.16 -37.85
N HIS A 364 -19.73 -50.20 -38.16
CA HIS A 364 -19.98 -49.10 -39.10
C HIS A 364 -19.76 -49.46 -40.58
N GLU A 365 -19.58 -50.75 -40.92
CA GLU A 365 -19.33 -51.16 -42.30
C GLU A 365 -20.35 -52.22 -42.78
N CYS A 366 -20.95 -51.96 -43.94
CA CYS A 366 -21.81 -52.90 -44.64
C CYS A 366 -20.95 -53.92 -45.39
N CYS A 367 -21.32 -55.20 -45.31
CA CYS A 367 -20.56 -56.26 -45.95
C CYS A 367 -21.35 -57.01 -47.01
N SER A 368 -20.65 -57.45 -48.04
CA SER A 368 -21.19 -58.16 -49.19
C SER A 368 -21.41 -59.67 -48.94
N GLY A 369 -20.86 -60.23 -47.85
CA GLY A 369 -21.03 -61.63 -47.42
C GLY A 369 -21.78 -61.79 -46.10
N GLY A 370 -22.10 -63.03 -45.70
CA GLY A 370 -22.74 -63.33 -44.42
C GLY A 370 -21.83 -63.01 -43.22
N CYS A 371 -22.38 -62.39 -42.19
CA CYS A 371 -21.62 -62.09 -40.97
C CYS A 371 -21.44 -63.33 -40.10
N TYR A 372 -20.26 -63.51 -39.51
CA TYR A 372 -20.01 -64.53 -38.49
C TYR A 372 -19.41 -63.89 -37.22
N TRP A 373 -19.72 -64.47 -36.06
CA TRP A 373 -19.19 -64.02 -34.78
C TRP A 373 -17.76 -64.53 -34.58
N SER A 374 -16.80 -63.63 -34.40
CA SER A 374 -15.43 -64.02 -34.06
C SER A 374 -15.26 -64.09 -32.55
N ASN A 375 -15.21 -65.30 -32.00
CA ASN A 375 -14.96 -65.51 -30.57
C ASN A 375 -13.60 -64.96 -30.10
N TYR A 376 -12.63 -64.83 -31.00
CA TYR A 376 -11.30 -64.32 -30.66
C TYR A 376 -11.30 -62.81 -30.42
N TYR A 377 -12.11 -62.06 -31.17
CA TYR A 377 -12.17 -60.60 -31.08
C TYR A 377 -13.43 -60.07 -30.41
N GLN A 378 -14.39 -60.93 -30.04
CA GLN A 378 -15.68 -60.54 -29.45
C GLN A 378 -16.45 -59.53 -30.33
N VAL A 379 -16.32 -59.64 -31.65
CA VAL A 379 -16.98 -58.78 -32.64
C VAL A 379 -17.50 -59.59 -33.82
N TYR A 380 -18.57 -59.10 -34.45
CA TYR A 380 -19.04 -59.63 -35.73
C TYR A 380 -18.08 -59.21 -36.84
N ARG A 381 -17.72 -60.16 -37.71
CA ARG A 381 -16.94 -59.89 -38.93
C ARG A 381 -17.67 -60.42 -40.14
N CYS A 382 -17.26 -59.88 -41.27
CA CYS A 382 -17.80 -60.23 -42.55
C CYS A 382 -16.95 -61.31 -43.22
N ASN A 383 -17.62 -62.26 -43.88
CA ASN A 383 -16.96 -63.20 -44.79
C ASN A 383 -16.41 -62.51 -46.03
#